data_AF-A0AAW5VGV5-F1
#
_entry.id   AF-A0AAW5VGV5-F1
#
_cell.length_a   1.000
_cell.length_b   1.000
_cell.length_c   1.000
_cell.angle_alpha   90.00
_cell.angle_beta   90.00
_cell.angle_gamma   90.00
#
_symmetry.space_group_name_H-M   'P 1'
#
loop_
_entity.id
_entity.type
_entity.pdbx_description
1 polymer ?
#
loop_
_entity_poly.entity_id
_entity_poly.type
_entity_poly.pdbx_seq_one_letter_code
_entity_poly.pdbx_strand_id
1 'polypeptide(L)'
;MEKPNPRQRRTFTADDKIGFIRKHLLKSKLVDTCDEHRIHPTMMQNWLKVVLEAGREALAGSSKKETKDHQKLIAKYEKELEKKNRIIAELSGEILNLKKDLGEL
;
A
#
# COMPACT_ATOMS: atom_id res chain seq x y z
N MET A 1 -35.99 9.28 32.35
CA MET A 1 -35.66 8.11 31.51
C MET A 1 -34.28 8.34 30.93
N GLU A 2 -33.29 7.57 31.42
CA GLU A 2 -31.89 7.68 31.02
C GLU A 2 -31.73 7.23 29.57
N LYS A 3 -31.08 8.07 28.73
CA LYS A 3 -30.86 7.77 27.31
C LYS A 3 -29.79 6.67 27.18
N PRO A 4 -29.95 5.70 26.27
CA PRO A 4 -28.96 4.64 26.10
C PRO A 4 -27.65 5.24 25.56
N ASN A 5 -26.57 5.05 26.31
CA ASN A 5 -25.21 5.46 25.95
C ASN A 5 -24.79 4.77 24.63
N PRO A 6 -24.36 5.50 23.58
CA PRO A 6 -23.93 4.87 22.34
C PRO A 6 -22.75 3.93 22.63
N ARG A 7 -22.94 2.63 22.34
CA ARG A 7 -21.90 1.61 22.50
C ARG A 7 -20.62 2.10 21.84
N GLN A 8 -19.62 2.48 22.65
CA GLN A 8 -18.29 2.81 22.16
C GLN A 8 -17.73 1.60 21.43
N ARG A 9 -17.64 1.69 20.10
CA ARG A 9 -17.08 0.62 19.27
C ARG A 9 -15.59 0.57 19.55
N ARG A 10 -15.15 -0.51 20.19
CA ARG A 10 -13.72 -0.76 20.42
C ARG A 10 -13.04 -0.98 19.08
N THR A 11 -12.06 -0.15 18.77
CA THR A 11 -11.19 -0.31 17.60
C THR A 11 -9.90 -1.00 18.02
N PHE A 12 -9.39 -1.86 17.15
CA PHE A 12 -8.10 -2.53 17.32
C PHE A 12 -7.17 -2.08 16.21
N THR A 13 -5.94 -1.72 16.56
CA THR A 13 -4.90 -1.37 15.58
C THR A 13 -4.48 -2.62 14.80
N ALA A 14 -3.70 -2.44 13.72
CA ALA A 14 -3.13 -3.58 13.01
C ALA A 14 -2.22 -4.42 13.91
N ASP A 15 -1.41 -3.76 14.74
CA ASP A 15 -0.48 -4.41 15.66
C ASP A 15 -1.20 -5.21 16.75
N ASP A 16 -2.30 -4.67 17.30
CA ASP A 16 -3.14 -5.39 18.26
C ASP A 16 -3.66 -6.70 17.64
N LYS A 17 -4.24 -6.62 16.44
CA LYS A 17 -4.80 -7.77 15.72
C LYS A 17 -3.75 -8.84 15.49
N ILE A 18 -2.56 -8.45 15.02
CA ILE A 18 -1.43 -9.37 14.79
C ILE A 18 -0.96 -9.98 16.11
N GLY A 19 -0.88 -9.19 17.18
CA GLY A 19 -0.51 -9.65 18.51
C GLY A 19 -1.44 -10.74 19.03
N PHE A 20 -2.76 -10.55 18.91
CA PHE A 20 -3.75 -11.56 19.29
C PHE A 20 -3.61 -12.82 18.44
N ILE A 21 -3.50 -12.68 17.11
CA ILE A 21 -3.35 -13.81 16.20
C ILE A 21 -2.11 -14.61 16.55
N ARG A 22 -0.98 -13.95 16.78
CA ARG A 22 0.28 -14.60 17.17
C ARG A 22 0.15 -15.34 18.50
N LYS A 23 -0.54 -14.74 19.49
CA LYS A 23 -0.77 -15.37 20.80
C LYS A 23 -1.58 -16.66 20.65
N HIS A 24 -2.67 -16.61 19.86
CA HIS A 24 -3.46 -17.79 19.53
C HIS A 24 -2.63 -18.87 18.83
N LEU A 25 -1.85 -18.52 17.81
CA LEU A 25 -1.05 -19.49 17.05
C LEU A 25 0.07 -20.16 17.88
N LEU A 26 0.57 -19.51 18.93
CA LEU A 26 1.70 -20.01 19.71
C LEU A 26 1.31 -20.70 21.02
N LYS A 27 0.23 -20.29 21.70
CA LYS A 27 0.04 -20.62 23.12
C LYS A 27 -1.38 -21.02 23.53
N SER A 28 -2.43 -20.57 22.86
CA SER A 28 -3.80 -20.64 23.40
C SER A 28 -4.85 -21.04 22.37
N LYS A 29 -5.96 -21.64 22.84
CA LYS A 29 -7.12 -21.86 21.99
C LYS A 29 -7.71 -20.52 21.55
N LEU A 30 -8.39 -20.52 20.40
CA LEU A 30 -8.98 -19.32 19.82
C LEU A 30 -9.96 -18.66 20.81
N VAL A 31 -10.79 -19.49 21.45
CA VAL A 31 -11.84 -19.07 22.40
C VAL A 31 -11.22 -18.36 23.60
N ASP A 32 -10.22 -18.96 24.25
CA ASP A 32 -9.54 -18.36 25.41
C ASP A 32 -8.93 -16.99 25.08
N THR A 33 -8.35 -16.85 23.89
CA THR A 33 -7.76 -15.58 23.41
C THR A 33 -8.83 -14.54 23.11
N CYS A 34 -9.96 -14.98 22.55
CA CYS A 34 -11.12 -14.13 22.29
C CYS A 34 -11.76 -13.63 23.59
N ASP A 35 -11.88 -14.49 24.59
CA ASP A 35 -12.46 -14.15 25.90
C ASP A 35 -11.58 -13.16 26.66
N GLU A 36 -10.26 -13.39 26.72
CA GLU A 36 -9.32 -12.50 27.40
C GLU A 36 -9.32 -11.08 26.83
N HIS A 37 -9.37 -10.96 25.50
CA HIS A 37 -9.31 -9.67 24.82
C HIS A 37 -10.69 -9.08 24.50
N ARG A 38 -11.78 -9.76 24.87
CA ARG A 38 -13.18 -9.42 24.55
C ARG A 38 -13.40 -9.22 23.05
N ILE A 39 -12.88 -10.15 22.25
CA ILE A 39 -12.98 -10.18 20.79
C ILE A 39 -14.01 -11.25 20.43
N HIS A 40 -14.90 -10.96 19.48
CA HIS A 40 -15.81 -11.98 18.98
C HIS A 40 -15.04 -13.00 18.12
N PRO A 41 -15.22 -14.32 18.30
CA PRO A 41 -14.48 -15.35 17.55
C PRO A 41 -14.53 -15.16 16.02
N THR A 42 -15.68 -14.77 15.47
CA THR A 42 -15.82 -14.47 14.03
C THR A 42 -14.91 -13.32 13.56
N MET A 43 -14.70 -12.28 14.38
CA MET A 43 -13.77 -11.20 14.01
C MET A 43 -12.32 -11.69 13.98
N MET A 44 -11.95 -12.50 14.96
CA MET A 44 -10.63 -13.10 15.04
C MET A 44 -10.36 -14.04 13.85
N GLN A 45 -11.34 -14.85 13.46
CA GLN A 45 -11.28 -15.71 12.28
C GLN A 45 -11.14 -14.90 10.99
N ASN A 46 -11.88 -13.79 10.86
CA ASN A 46 -11.76 -12.90 9.70
C ASN A 46 -10.35 -12.30 9.59
N TRP A 47 -9.78 -11.84 10.70
CA TRP A 47 -8.41 -11.32 10.69
C TRP A 47 -7.38 -12.42 10.38
N LEU A 48 -7.55 -13.62 10.95
CA LEU A 48 -6.69 -14.76 10.66
C LEU A 48 -6.71 -15.13 9.17
N LYS A 49 -7.90 -15.14 8.54
CA LYS A 49 -8.05 -15.39 7.11
C LYS A 49 -7.24 -14.37 6.29
N VAL A 50 -7.43 -13.08 6.56
CA VAL A 50 -6.73 -11.99 5.85
C VAL A 50 -5.21 -12.13 5.99
N VAL A 51 -4.71 -12.37 7.21
CA VAL A 51 -3.27 -12.50 7.47
C VAL A 51 -2.67 -13.72 6.77
N LEU A 52 -3.36 -14.86 6.80
CA LEU A 52 -2.87 -16.09 6.16
C LEU A 52 -2.91 -16.01 4.64
N GLU A 53 -3.91 -15.33 4.07
CA GLU A 53 -4.04 -15.12 2.62
C GLU A 53 -2.95 -14.17 2.10
N ALA A 54 -2.78 -13.02 2.73
CA ALA A 54 -1.67 -12.10 2.41
C ALA A 54 -0.30 -12.76 2.66
N GLY A 55 -0.19 -13.57 3.72
CA GLY A 55 1.01 -14.36 4.01
C GLY A 55 1.31 -15.36 2.91
N ARG A 56 0.29 -16.05 2.37
CA ARG A 56 0.45 -16.97 1.23
C ARG A 56 0.97 -16.24 0.00
N GLU A 57 0.40 -15.09 -0.35
CA GLU A 57 0.85 -14.29 -1.49
C GLU A 57 2.30 -13.80 -1.31
N ALA A 58 2.63 -13.31 -0.12
CA ALA A 58 3.98 -12.83 0.21
C ALA A 58 5.03 -13.95 0.16
N LEU A 59 4.68 -15.16 0.61
CA LEU A 59 5.55 -16.34 0.62
C LEU A 59 5.63 -17.05 -0.73
N ALA A 60 4.62 -16.92 -1.59
CA ALA A 60 4.61 -17.47 -2.95
C ALA A 60 5.64 -16.82 -3.89
N GLY A 61 6.28 -15.72 -3.48
CA GLY A 61 7.50 -15.20 -4.11
C GLY A 61 7.34 -14.48 -5.45
N SER A 62 6.14 -14.43 -6.06
CA SER A 62 5.94 -13.77 -7.37
C SER A 62 5.98 -12.23 -7.29
N SER A 63 5.50 -11.64 -6.19
CA SER A 63 5.33 -10.18 -6.11
C SER A 63 6.65 -9.38 -6.12
N LYS A 64 7.72 -9.88 -5.48
CA LYS A 64 8.98 -9.10 -5.33
C LYS A 64 9.81 -8.99 -6.62
N LYS A 65 9.72 -9.97 -7.52
CA LYS A 65 10.48 -9.95 -8.78
C LYS A 65 9.78 -9.05 -9.81
N GLU A 66 8.46 -9.21 -9.95
CA GLU A 66 7.65 -8.38 -10.85
C GLU A 66 7.67 -6.91 -10.45
N THR A 67 7.49 -6.59 -9.16
CA THR A 67 7.58 -5.19 -8.69
C THR A 67 8.94 -4.56 -8.96
N LYS A 68 10.04 -5.30 -8.78
CA LYS A 68 11.39 -4.81 -9.09
C LYS A 68 11.60 -4.57 -10.58
N ASP A 69 11.06 -5.44 -11.43
CA ASP A 69 11.16 -5.29 -12.89
C ASP A 69 10.28 -4.15 -13.41
N HIS A 70 9.10 -3.94 -12.83
CA HIS A 70 8.27 -2.76 -13.11
C HIS A 70 8.94 -1.45 -12.66
N GLN A 71 9.55 -1.42 -11.47
CA GLN A 71 10.29 -0.24 -10.99
C GLN A 71 11.45 0.12 -11.92
N LYS A 72 12.19 -0.87 -12.43
CA LYS A 72 13.24 -0.64 -13.43
C LYS A 72 12.69 -0.08 -14.74
N LEU A 73 11.54 -0.58 -15.19
CA LEU A 73 10.88 -0.07 -16.40
C LEU A 73 10.42 1.38 -16.22
N ILE A 74 9.80 1.70 -15.08
CA ILE A 74 9.39 3.07 -14.73
C ILE A 74 10.61 4.00 -14.78
N ALA A 75 11.69 3.67 -14.07
CA ALA A 75 12.91 4.49 -14.05
C ALA A 75 13.52 4.65 -15.46
N LYS A 76 13.47 3.60 -16.29
CA LYS A 76 13.93 3.67 -17.68
C LYS A 76 13.08 4.65 -18.50
N TYR A 77 11.75 4.57 -18.39
CA TYR A 77 10.84 5.42 -19.15
C TYR A 77 10.87 6.88 -18.68
N GLU A 78 11.00 7.12 -17.38
CA GLU A 78 11.19 8.48 -16.83
C GLU A 78 12.44 9.15 -17.39
N LYS A 79 13.56 8.43 -17.44
CA LYS A 79 14.82 8.94 -18.02
C LYS A 79 14.70 9.25 -19.51
N GLU A 80 14.01 8.40 -20.28
CA GLU A 80 13.73 8.66 -21.70
C GLU A 80 12.83 9.89 -21.89
N LEU A 81 11.84 10.06 -21.02
CA LEU A 81 10.92 11.20 -21.06
C LEU A 81 11.65 12.50 -20.74
N GLU A 82 12.53 12.50 -19.73
CA GLU A 82 13.38 13.64 -19.39
C GLU A 82 14.29 14.04 -20.56
N LYS A 83 14.94 13.04 -21.19
CA LYS A 83 15.79 13.27 -22.37
C LYS A 83 15.00 13.91 -23.52
N LYS A 84 13.82 13.38 -23.83
CA LYS A 84 12.95 13.92 -24.88
C LYS A 84 12.50 15.34 -24.56
N ASN A 85 12.09 15.62 -23.32
CA ASN A 85 11.69 16.95 -22.89
C ASN A 85 12.84 17.96 -23.03
N ARG A 86 14.08 17.56 -22.71
CA ARG A 86 15.25 18.41 -22.89
C ARG A 86 15.49 18.78 -24.35
N ILE A 87 15.44 17.80 -25.25
CA ILE A 87 15.60 18.03 -26.70
C ILE A 87 14.50 18.95 -27.22
N ILE A 88 13.25 18.73 -26.79
CA ILE A 88 12.12 19.59 -27.18
C ILE A 88 12.33 21.03 -26.69
N ALA A 89 12.78 21.22 -25.45
CA ALA A 89 13.05 22.54 -24.90
C ALA A 89 14.16 23.28 -25.67
N GLU A 90 15.23 22.57 -26.02
CA GLU A 90 16.34 23.09 -26.84
C GLU A 90 15.85 23.54 -28.22
N LEU A 91 15.18 22.66 -28.96
CA LEU A 91 14.62 22.97 -30.28
C LEU A 91 13.59 24.11 -30.24
N SER A 92 12.77 24.14 -29.19
CA SER A 92 11.79 25.22 -29.01
C SER A 92 12.47 26.56 -28.77
N GLY A 93 13.58 26.58 -28.04
CA GLY A 93 14.41 27.77 -27.83
C GLY A 93 15.01 28.27 -29.14
N GLU A 94 15.54 27.37 -29.97
CA GLU A 94 16.07 27.70 -31.30
C GLU A 94 14.98 28.29 -32.22
N ILE A 95 13.79 27.67 -32.27
CA ILE A 95 12.65 28.17 -33.05
C ILE A 95 12.22 29.57 -32.58
N LEU A 96 12.17 29.81 -31.27
CA LEU A 96 11.82 31.12 -30.72
C LEU A 96 12.85 32.19 -31.08
N ASN A 97 14.14 31.87 -31.04
CA ASN A 97 15.20 32.79 -31.44
C ASN A 97 15.11 33.13 -32.94
N LEU A 98 14.94 32.11 -33.79
CA LEU A 98 14.78 32.31 -35.24
C LEU A 98 13.56 33.17 -35.57
N LYS A 99 12.43 32.96 -34.89
CA LYS A 99 11.23 33.78 -35.08
C LYS A 99 11.43 35.24 -34.67
N LYS A 100 12.20 35.49 -33.60
CA LYS A 100 12.58 36.86 -33.18
C LYS A 100 13.50 37.51 -34.22
N ASP A 101 14.49 36.78 -34.72
CA ASP A 101 15.43 37.29 -35.73
C ASP A 101 14.74 37.61 -37.06
N LEU A 102 13.68 36.88 -37.41
CA LEU A 102 12.84 37.12 -38.59
C LEU A 102 11.78 38.21 -38.38
N GLY A 103 11.64 38.76 -37.16
CA GLY A 103 10.64 39.79 -36.85
C GLY A 103 9.19 39.30 -36.86
N GLU A 104 8.97 37.98 -36.75
CA GLU A 104 7.65 37.35 -36.68
C GLU A 104 7.07 37.30 -35.25
N LEU A 105 7.80 37.87 -34.27
CA LEU A 105 7.49 37.93 -32.84
C LEU A 105 7.73 39.32 -32.26
#